data_AF-A0A8H8N052-F1
#
_entry.id   AF-A0A8H8N052-F1
#
_cell.length_a   1.000
_cell.length_b   1.000
_cell.length_c   1.000
_cell.angle_alpha   90.00
_cell.angle_beta   90.00
_cell.angle_gamma   90.00
#
_symmetry.space_group_name_H-M   'P 1'
#
loop_
_entity.id
_entity.type
_entity.pdbx_description
1 polymer ?
#
loop_
_entity_poly.entity_id
_entity_poly.type
_entity_poly.pdbx_seq_one_letter_code
_entity_poly.pdbx_strand_id
1 'polypeptide(L)'
;MSIGQTSAASVYSFSSSRDGSAMLREAEGRIFNSQNELYYLPADELEYSRLDKQHLVHLLSNDGLVHKGAVGHVRAALDPNNPTPDGSPRRVLDLGCGGGNWYLIQVALQESA
;
A
#
# COMPACT_ATOMS: atom_id res chain seq x y z
N MET A 1 36.43 -6.21 18.53
CA MET A 1 35.19 -6.86 18.07
C MET A 1 34.07 -5.86 18.26
N SER A 2 33.55 -5.27 17.18
CA SER A 2 32.44 -4.31 17.24
C SER A 2 31.14 -5.07 17.02
N ILE A 3 30.22 -4.99 17.98
CA ILE A 3 28.89 -5.57 17.88
C ILE A 3 28.06 -4.62 17.02
N GLY A 4 27.72 -5.05 15.80
CA GLY A 4 26.85 -4.30 14.91
C GLY A 4 25.47 -4.14 15.53
N GLN A 5 25.05 -2.90 15.76
CA GLN A 5 23.67 -2.57 16.08
C GLN A 5 22.79 -2.95 14.87
N THR A 6 22.02 -4.04 15.00
CA THR A 6 20.88 -4.27 14.12
C THR A 6 19.85 -3.19 14.39
N SER A 7 19.72 -2.24 13.46
CA SER A 7 18.62 -1.29 13.41
C SER A 7 17.32 -2.08 13.22
N ALA A 8 16.65 -2.42 14.32
CA ALA A 8 15.31 -2.97 14.26
C ALA A 8 14.40 -1.90 13.66
N ALA A 9 13.75 -2.19 12.54
CA ALA A 9 12.76 -1.29 11.95
C ALA A 9 11.71 -0.98 13.02
N SER A 10 11.56 0.28 13.40
CA SER A 10 10.52 0.68 14.35
C SER A 10 9.16 0.51 13.68
N VAL A 11 8.30 -0.31 14.28
CA VAL A 11 6.90 -0.41 13.85
C VAL A 11 6.18 0.81 14.42
N TYR A 12 5.91 1.79 13.57
CA TYR A 12 5.10 2.94 13.94
C TYR A 12 3.63 2.62 13.70
N SER A 13 2.86 2.47 14.78
CA SER A 13 1.41 2.33 14.71
C SER A 13 0.76 3.69 14.93
N PHE A 14 0.01 4.13 13.92
CA PHE A 14 -0.75 5.37 13.96
C PHE A 14 -1.87 5.32 15.01
N SER A 15 -1.98 6.37 15.83
CA SER A 15 -3.09 6.60 16.75
C SER A 15 -3.68 7.98 16.49
N SER A 16 -4.96 8.05 16.09
CA SER A 16 -5.62 9.32 15.74
C SER A 16 -5.60 10.35 16.87
N SER A 17 -5.69 9.92 18.13
CA SER A 17 -5.68 10.80 19.30
C SER A 17 -4.30 11.41 19.60
N ARG A 18 -3.22 10.75 19.19
CA ARG A 18 -1.84 11.18 19.46
C ARG A 18 -1.21 11.84 18.24
N ASP A 19 -1.43 11.25 17.08
CA ASP A 19 -0.69 11.54 15.86
C ASP A 19 -1.53 12.39 14.87
N GLY A 20 -2.85 12.44 15.06
CA GLY A 20 -3.79 13.10 14.14
C GLY A 20 -3.51 14.59 13.94
N SER A 21 -3.27 15.37 14.99
CA SER A 21 -3.01 16.81 14.87
C SER A 21 -1.62 17.15 14.29
N ALA A 22 -0.69 16.20 14.33
CA ALA A 22 0.65 16.35 13.76
C ALA A 22 0.71 15.89 12.29
N MET A 23 -0.20 15.00 11.88
CA MET A 23 -0.22 14.36 10.55
C MET A 23 -1.37 14.81 9.65
N LEU A 24 -2.38 15.49 10.21
CA LEU A 24 -3.52 16.03 9.47
C LEU A 24 -3.69 17.53 9.74
N ARG A 25 -4.02 18.27 8.69
CA ARG A 25 -4.31 19.70 8.73
C ARG A 25 -5.65 19.98 8.07
N GLU A 26 -6.47 20.81 8.72
CA GLU A 26 -7.67 21.35 8.11
C GLU A 26 -7.35 22.65 7.36
N ALA A 27 -7.81 22.76 6.11
CA ALA A 27 -7.71 23.97 5.30
C ALA A 27 -8.90 24.03 4.34
N GLU A 28 -9.53 25.19 4.17
CA GLU A 28 -10.64 25.39 3.23
C GLU A 28 -11.79 24.36 3.39
N GLY A 29 -12.06 23.91 4.63
CA GLY A 29 -13.09 22.91 4.94
C GLY A 29 -12.76 21.47 4.48
N ARG A 30 -11.50 21.20 4.14
CA ARG A 30 -10.97 19.89 3.74
C ARG A 30 -9.89 19.46 4.72
N ILE A 31 -9.71 18.15 4.89
CA ILE A 31 -8.63 17.59 5.71
C ILE A 31 -7.53 17.14 4.77
N PHE A 32 -6.28 17.51 5.05
CA PHE A 32 -5.10 17.18 4.26
C PHE A 32 -4.03 16.51 5.12
N ASN A 33 -3.16 15.73 4.49
CA ASN A 33 -1.94 15.25 5.13
C ASN A 33 -0.96 16.42 5.38
N SER A 34 -0.44 16.56 6.60
CA SER A 34 0.48 17.63 7.02
C SER A 34 1.96 17.23 7.05
N GLN A 35 2.30 16.00 6.65
CA GLN A 35 3.68 15.50 6.64
C GLN A 35 4.51 16.03 5.47
N ASN A 36 3.88 16.69 4.50
CA ASN A 36 4.54 17.28 3.35
C ASN A 36 4.04 18.71 3.12
N GLU A 37 4.89 19.70 3.38
CA GLU A 37 4.55 21.12 3.18
C GLU A 37 4.49 21.52 1.70
N LEU A 38 5.11 20.75 0.80
CA LEU A 38 5.13 21.02 -0.64
C LEU A 38 3.88 20.50 -1.36
N TYR A 39 3.24 19.45 -0.83
CA TYR A 39 2.09 18.80 -1.45
C TYR A 39 1.03 18.44 -0.42
N TYR A 40 -0.06 19.21 -0.41
CA TYR A 40 -1.24 18.93 0.39
C TYR A 40 -2.11 17.90 -0.34
N LEU A 41 -2.08 16.65 0.14
CA LEU A 41 -2.98 15.60 -0.33
C LEU A 41 -4.22 15.53 0.57
N PRO A 42 -5.43 15.60 0.01
CA PRO A 42 -6.65 15.42 0.79
C PRO A 42 -6.65 14.05 1.49
N ALA A 43 -7.20 14.01 2.69
CA ALA A 43 -7.27 12.83 3.55
C ALA A 43 -8.65 12.73 4.23
N ASP A 44 -9.67 13.35 3.64
CA ASP A 44 -11.06 13.30 4.09
C ASP A 44 -11.86 12.16 3.45
N GLU A 45 -13.07 11.92 3.98
CA GLU A 45 -14.02 10.91 3.50
C GLU A 45 -14.37 11.06 2.01
N LEU A 46 -14.42 12.30 1.51
CA LEU A 46 -14.71 12.55 0.10
C LEU A 46 -13.58 12.02 -0.78
N GLU A 47 -12.33 12.24 -0.37
CA GLU A 47 -11.17 11.69 -1.06
C GLU A 47 -11.11 10.15 -0.94
N TYR A 48 -11.42 9.60 0.23
CA TYR A 48 -11.50 8.15 0.41
C TYR A 48 -12.53 7.51 -0.56
N SER A 49 -13.73 8.09 -0.64
CA SER A 49 -14.77 7.64 -1.57
C SER A 49 -14.34 7.77 -3.05
N ARG A 50 -13.55 8.80 -3.38
CA ARG A 50 -12.99 8.97 -4.72
C ARG A 50 -12.00 7.86 -5.06
N LEU A 51 -11.12 7.50 -4.13
CA LEU A 51 -10.14 6.42 -4.28
C LEU A 51 -10.83 5.05 -4.43
N ASP A 52 -11.90 4.79 -3.68
CA ASP A 52 -12.66 3.55 -3.80
C ASP A 52 -13.32 3.39 -5.18
N LYS A 53 -13.89 4.46 -5.72
CA LYS A 53 -14.45 4.44 -7.08
C LYS A 53 -13.37 4.16 -8.13
N GLN A 54 -12.18 4.75 -7.98
CA GLN A 54 -11.06 4.46 -8.87
C GLN A 54 -10.60 3.01 -8.77
N HIS A 55 -10.53 2.48 -7.54
CA HIS A 55 -10.21 1.06 -7.33
C HIS A 55 -11.20 0.14 -8.06
N LEU A 56 -12.52 0.41 -7.94
CA LEU A 56 -13.54 -0.35 -8.67
C LEU A 56 -13.40 -0.25 -10.18
N VAL A 57 -13.13 0.95 -10.71
CA VAL A 57 -12.90 1.14 -12.15
C VAL A 57 -11.70 0.30 -12.61
N HIS A 58 -10.60 0.29 -11.85
CA HIS A 58 -9.43 -0.53 -12.18
C HIS A 58 -9.72 -2.02 -12.18
N LEU A 59 -10.45 -2.51 -11.17
CA LEU A 59 -10.89 -3.91 -11.13
C LEU A 59 -11.73 -4.29 -12.35
N LEU A 60 -12.72 -3.45 -12.69
CA LEU A 60 -13.59 -3.70 -13.84
C LEU A 60 -12.83 -3.63 -15.17
N SER A 61 -11.90 -2.68 -15.32
CA SER A 61 -11.12 -2.48 -16.54
C SER A 61 -10.13 -3.61 -16.79
N ASN A 62 -9.60 -4.20 -15.72
CA ASN A 62 -8.63 -5.29 -15.78
C ASN A 62 -9.27 -6.68 -15.74
N ASP A 63 -10.58 -6.78 -15.53
CA ASP A 63 -11.31 -8.01 -15.21
C ASP A 63 -10.68 -8.75 -14.02
N GLY A 64 -10.40 -8.00 -12.95
CA GLY A 64 -9.71 -8.45 -11.75
C GLY A 64 -8.59 -7.52 -11.32
N LEU A 65 -7.76 -7.99 -10.38
CA LEU A 65 -6.67 -7.19 -9.81
C LEU A 65 -5.53 -6.92 -10.78
N VAL A 66 -5.20 -7.93 -11.58
CA VAL A 66 -4.09 -7.88 -12.53
C VAL A 66 -4.68 -7.98 -13.92
N HIS A 67 -4.24 -7.10 -14.80
CA HIS A 67 -4.60 -7.16 -16.22
C HIS A 67 -4.37 -8.58 -16.77
N LYS A 68 -5.32 -9.11 -17.55
CA LYS A 68 -5.26 -10.48 -18.10
C LYS A 68 -3.94 -10.80 -18.80
N GLY A 69 -3.39 -9.86 -19.57
CA GLY A 69 -2.09 -10.03 -20.24
C GLY A 69 -0.88 -10.14 -19.30
N ALA A 70 -1.03 -9.72 -18.04
CA ALA A 70 0.06 -9.69 -17.05
C ALA A 70 -0.06 -10.78 -15.97
N VAL A 71 -1.21 -11.46 -15.84
CA VAL A 71 -1.46 -12.42 -14.75
C VAL A 71 -0.43 -13.55 -14.71
N GLY A 72 -0.02 -14.07 -15.88
CA GLY A 72 1.00 -15.12 -15.97
C GLY A 72 2.38 -14.66 -15.49
N HIS A 73 2.76 -13.42 -15.83
CA HIS A 73 4.03 -12.83 -15.40
C HIS A 73 4.04 -12.58 -13.88
N VAL A 74 2.94 -12.07 -13.32
CA VAL A 74 2.82 -11.85 -11.88
C VAL A 74 2.88 -13.17 -11.11
N ARG A 75 2.17 -14.22 -11.58
CA ARG A 75 2.24 -15.55 -10.97
C ARG A 75 3.64 -16.15 -11.02
N ALA A 76 4.32 -16.08 -12.17
CA ALA A 76 5.68 -16.60 -12.30
C ALA A 76 6.69 -15.83 -11.43
N ALA A 77 6.51 -14.51 -11.28
CA ALA A 77 7.35 -13.71 -10.40
C ALA A 77 7.13 -14.07 -8.92
N LEU A 78 5.89 -14.34 -8.51
CA LEU A 78 5.52 -14.64 -7.12
C LEU A 78 5.52 -16.15 -6.80
N ASP A 79 5.94 -17.00 -7.74
CA ASP A 79 6.01 -18.45 -7.53
C ASP A 79 6.98 -18.75 -6.36
N PRO A 80 6.56 -19.50 -5.33
CA PRO A 80 7.43 -19.93 -4.24
C PRO A 80 8.69 -20.68 -4.71
N ASN A 81 8.64 -21.32 -5.89
CA ASN A 81 9.77 -22.01 -6.50
C ASN A 81 10.72 -21.08 -7.28
N ASN A 82 10.44 -19.78 -7.33
CA ASN A 82 11.27 -18.74 -7.94
C ASN A 82 11.81 -17.75 -6.89
N PRO A 83 12.66 -18.21 -5.94
CA PRO A 83 13.21 -17.36 -4.91
C PRO A 83 14.16 -16.30 -5.48
N THR A 84 14.48 -15.31 -4.66
CA THR A 84 15.56 -14.35 -4.96
C THR A 84 16.94 -15.03 -4.95
N PRO A 85 18.00 -14.38 -5.47
CA PRO A 85 19.35 -14.97 -5.51
C PRO A 85 19.92 -15.37 -4.14
N ASP A 86 19.42 -14.78 -3.05
CA ASP A 86 19.78 -15.12 -1.68
C ASP A 86 18.92 -16.25 -1.07
N GLY A 87 18.01 -16.84 -1.85
CA GLY A 87 17.14 -17.93 -1.45
C GLY A 87 15.87 -17.50 -0.68
N SER A 88 15.65 -16.20 -0.48
CA SER A 88 14.46 -15.71 0.22
C SER A 88 13.20 -15.68 -0.68
N PRO A 89 11.98 -15.78 -0.11
CA PRO A 89 10.76 -15.65 -0.88
C PRO A 89 10.61 -14.20 -1.38
N ARG A 90 10.06 -14.05 -2.59
CA ARG A 90 9.78 -12.72 -3.14
C ARG A 90 8.71 -12.02 -2.30
N ARG A 91 8.85 -10.71 -2.15
CA ARG A 91 7.87 -9.86 -1.46
C ARG A 91 7.36 -8.76 -2.38
N VAL A 92 6.12 -8.34 -2.14
CA VAL A 92 5.46 -7.25 -2.85
C VAL A 92 5.57 -5.98 -2.00
N LEU A 93 5.88 -4.86 -2.65
CA LEU A 93 5.81 -3.52 -2.08
C LEU A 93 4.78 -2.72 -2.87
N ASP A 94 3.73 -2.27 -2.19
CA ASP A 94 2.68 -1.43 -2.76
C ASP A 94 3.05 0.06 -2.55
N LEU A 95 3.46 0.73 -3.63
CA LEU A 95 3.88 2.13 -3.60
C LEU A 95 2.69 3.04 -3.88
N GLY A 96 2.44 4.00 -2.99
CA GLY A 96 1.29 4.91 -3.13
C GLY A 96 -0.04 4.17 -2.94
N CYS A 97 -0.08 3.19 -2.03
CA CYS A 97 -1.20 2.27 -1.84
C CYS A 97 -2.55 2.94 -1.49
N GLY A 98 -2.55 4.22 -1.11
CA GLY A 98 -3.73 4.96 -0.71
C GLY A 98 -4.45 4.24 0.44
N GLY A 99 -5.69 3.79 0.19
CA GLY A 99 -6.46 2.99 1.14
C GLY A 99 -5.97 1.54 1.35
N GLY A 100 -4.92 1.09 0.65
CA GLY A 100 -4.33 -0.24 0.83
C GLY A 100 -5.11 -1.40 0.20
N ASN A 101 -6.17 -1.10 -0.56
CA ASN A 101 -7.06 -2.11 -1.15
C ASN A 101 -6.33 -3.07 -2.11
N TRP A 102 -5.29 -2.58 -2.81
CA TRP A 102 -4.49 -3.41 -3.71
C TRP A 102 -3.76 -4.54 -2.97
N TYR A 103 -3.08 -4.22 -1.87
CA TYR A 103 -2.37 -5.21 -1.05
C TYR A 103 -3.32 -6.24 -0.42
N LEU A 104 -4.41 -5.79 0.20
CA LEU A 104 -5.35 -6.67 0.92
C LEU A 104 -5.98 -7.74 0.00
N ILE A 105 -6.39 -7.34 -1.20
CA ILE A 105 -7.05 -8.28 -2.13
C ILE A 105 -5.99 -9.20 -2.78
N GLN A 106 -4.76 -8.72 -3.02
CA GLN A 106 -3.68 -9.55 -3.56
C GLN A 106 -3.28 -10.68 -2.59
N VAL A 107 -3.16 -10.39 -1.29
CA VAL A 107 -2.84 -11.40 -0.27
C VAL A 107 -3.96 -12.45 -0.19
N ALA A 108 -5.23 -12.04 -0.25
CA ALA A 108 -6.37 -12.95 -0.24
C ALA A 108 -6.40 -13.92 -1.45
N LEU A 109 -5.90 -13.50 -2.62
CA LEU A 109 -5.80 -14.36 -3.80
C LEU A 109 -4.68 -15.40 -3.72
N GLN A 110 -3.64 -15.18 -2.89
CA GLN A 110 -2.56 -16.15 -2.71
C GLN A 110 -2.94 -17.32 -1.77
N GLU A 111 -3.91 -17.13 -0.87
CA GLU A 111 -4.38 -18.20 0.04
C GLU A 111 -5.48 -19.10 -0.55
N SER A 112 -5.99 -18.76 -1.73
CA SER A 112 -7.08 -19.49 -2.40
C SER A 112 -6.61 -20.46 -3.49
N ALA A 113 -5.30 -20.76 -3.57
CA ALA A 113 -4.66 -21.57 -4.60
C ALA A 113 -3.98 -22.82 -4.04
#